data_AF-A0A9P0Q9A8-F1
#
_entry.id   AF-A0A9P0Q9A8-F1
#
_cell.length_a   1.000
_cell.length_b   1.000
_cell.length_c   1.000
_cell.angle_alpha   90.00
_cell.angle_beta   90.00
_cell.angle_gamma   90.00
#
_symmetry.space_group_name_H-M   'P 1'
#
loop_
_entity.id
_entity.type
_entity.pdbx_description
1 polymer ?
#
loop_
_entity_poly.entity_id
_entity_poly.type
_entity_poly.pdbx_seq_one_letter_code
_entity_poly.pdbx_strand_id
1 'polypeptide(L)'
;MLKNIVLLCIAVLNAQGTRMSNGYWNGKWFPHAPDDMDSNPAASLRNHLLHDGKHGISMGIVDPACDDAKTNLAIDWFMNPENYTCYENRRLYLPKSTVHPIHSTDHIPPEYSAPHKCMNESIEYGEPIPTFGTHRPLWAIYGEYTFVPIQRWLHNLEHGAVVMLYHPCANKNQVNFLKKMVKSCLYKHVITPYDQLTVERVNSFIKLLSIEIDTFFIPKRP
;
A
#
# COMPACT_ATOMS: atom_id res chain seq x y z
N MET A 1 -13.93 -29.27 16.78
CA MET A 1 -13.61 -28.22 15.79
C MET A 1 -12.45 -27.35 16.27
N LEU A 2 -11.28 -27.95 16.54
CA LEU A 2 -10.14 -27.25 17.17
C LEU A 2 -8.79 -27.70 16.57
N LYS A 3 -8.74 -28.02 15.27
CA LYS A 3 -7.50 -28.49 14.61
C LYS A 3 -6.97 -27.60 13.48
N ASN A 4 -7.65 -26.50 13.12
CA ASN A 4 -7.25 -25.66 11.98
C ASN A 4 -6.65 -24.29 12.36
N ILE A 5 -6.44 -23.99 13.64
CA ILE A 5 -5.91 -22.68 14.08
C ILE A 5 -4.36 -22.67 14.16
N VAL A 6 -3.71 -23.83 14.09
CA VAL A 6 -2.25 -23.94 14.22
C VAL A 6 -1.53 -23.86 12.86
N LEU A 7 -2.25 -23.95 11.74
CA LEU A 7 -1.62 -24.07 10.42
C LEU A 7 -1.04 -22.77 9.84
N LEU A 8 -1.39 -21.58 10.37
CA LEU A 8 -0.86 -20.31 9.86
C LEU A 8 0.41 -19.84 10.60
N CYS A 9 0.71 -20.37 11.78
CA CYS A 9 1.91 -20.00 12.55
C CYS A 9 3.10 -20.94 12.34
N ILE A 10 2.93 -22.11 11.71
CA ILE A 10 3.98 -23.14 11.58
C ILE A 10 4.65 -23.15 10.18
N ALA A 11 4.17 -22.39 9.20
CA ALA A 11 4.79 -22.35 7.86
C ALA A 11 6.18 -21.66 7.80
N VAL A 12 6.82 -21.37 8.94
CA VAL A 12 8.11 -20.65 9.02
C VAL A 12 9.32 -21.59 9.25
N LEU A 13 9.16 -22.91 9.35
CA LEU A 13 10.29 -23.78 9.75
C LEU A 13 10.86 -24.75 8.72
N ASN A 14 10.41 -24.81 7.47
CA ASN A 14 11.08 -25.64 6.46
C ASN A 14 10.98 -25.04 5.06
N ALA A 15 11.81 -24.05 4.77
CA ALA A 15 12.19 -23.72 3.40
C ALA A 15 13.70 -23.80 3.29
N GLN A 16 14.20 -24.98 2.89
CA GLN A 16 15.53 -25.08 2.30
C GLN A 16 15.48 -24.32 0.97
N GLY A 17 15.98 -23.09 0.97
CA GLY A 17 16.05 -22.27 -0.23
C GLY A 17 17.04 -22.86 -1.22
N THR A 18 16.54 -23.56 -2.24
CA THR A 18 17.27 -23.76 -3.48
C THR A 18 17.35 -22.42 -4.21
N ARG A 19 18.57 -21.92 -4.45
CA ARG A 19 18.81 -20.79 -5.35
C ARG A 19 18.18 -21.09 -6.71
N MET A 20 17.09 -20.41 -7.05
CA MET A 20 16.58 -20.43 -8.42
C MET A 20 17.44 -19.53 -9.30
N SER A 21 17.87 -20.13 -10.40
CA SER A 21 18.75 -19.63 -11.45
C SER A 21 18.21 -18.39 -12.16
N ASN A 22 19.14 -17.56 -12.68
CA ASN A 22 18.95 -16.48 -13.67
C ASN A 22 17.83 -16.75 -14.69
N GLY A 23 16.58 -16.47 -14.33
CA GLY A 23 15.45 -16.53 -15.24
C GLY A 23 15.25 -15.17 -15.88
N TYR A 24 15.43 -15.09 -17.20
CA TYR A 24 14.98 -13.96 -18.00
C TYR A 24 13.45 -13.83 -17.83
N TRP A 25 13.02 -12.74 -17.21
CA TRP A 25 11.62 -12.45 -16.98
C TRP A 25 10.97 -11.98 -18.28
N ASN A 26 9.85 -12.61 -18.67
CA ASN A 26 9.13 -12.38 -19.94
C ASN A 26 7.75 -11.71 -19.72
N GLY A 27 7.50 -11.14 -18.54
CA GLY A 27 6.25 -10.47 -18.22
C GLY A 27 6.14 -9.09 -18.87
N LYS A 28 4.96 -8.46 -18.75
CA LYS A 28 4.80 -7.03 -19.06
C LYS A 28 5.10 -6.23 -17.81
N TRP A 29 5.99 -5.25 -17.93
CA TRP A 29 6.29 -4.34 -16.84
C TRP A 29 5.09 -3.42 -16.62
N PHE A 30 4.62 -3.33 -15.40
CA PHE A 30 3.59 -2.37 -15.02
C PHE A 30 4.19 -1.39 -14.00
N PRO A 31 3.97 -0.07 -14.10
CA PRO A 31 3.38 0.62 -15.24
C PRO A 31 4.36 0.79 -16.43
N HIS A 32 5.67 0.62 -16.22
CA HIS A 32 6.73 0.84 -17.22
C HIS A 32 7.95 -0.08 -17.04
N ALA A 33 8.69 -0.34 -18.11
CA ALA A 33 9.94 -1.09 -18.07
C ALA A 33 11.05 -0.30 -17.37
N PRO A 34 12.09 -0.96 -16.79
CA PRO A 34 13.22 -0.28 -16.16
C PRO A 34 13.94 0.74 -17.07
N ASP A 35 13.86 0.53 -18.39
CA ASP A 35 14.50 1.38 -19.40
C ASP A 35 13.55 2.42 -20.02
N ASP A 36 12.27 2.42 -19.63
CA ASP A 36 11.30 3.40 -20.13
C ASP A 36 11.49 4.75 -19.42
N MET A 37 11.61 5.84 -20.19
CA MET A 37 11.71 7.19 -19.62
C MET A 37 10.36 7.60 -19.01
N ASP A 38 10.37 7.93 -17.71
CA ASP A 38 9.27 8.62 -17.06
C ASP A 38 9.14 10.04 -17.65
N SER A 39 8.00 10.33 -18.28
CA SER A 39 7.68 11.66 -18.85
C SER A 39 7.30 12.70 -17.80
N ASN A 40 7.29 12.35 -16.51
CA ASN A 40 7.10 13.30 -15.43
C ASN A 40 8.28 14.29 -15.36
N PRO A 41 8.02 15.60 -15.16
CA PRO A 41 9.08 16.58 -15.05
C PRO A 41 9.99 16.27 -13.85
N ALA A 42 11.26 15.98 -14.11
CA ALA A 42 12.27 15.86 -13.06
C ALA A 42 12.46 17.21 -12.37
N ALA A 43 12.26 17.25 -11.04
CA ALA A 43 12.40 18.45 -10.25
C ALA A 43 13.86 18.97 -10.26
N SER A 44 13.99 20.27 -10.54
CA SER A 44 15.24 21.01 -10.72
C SER A 44 16.12 21.04 -9.45
N LEU A 45 17.43 20.84 -9.65
CA LEU A 45 18.55 21.02 -8.73
C LEU A 45 18.47 22.27 -7.83
N ARG A 46 17.75 22.20 -6.71
CA ARG A 46 17.95 23.07 -5.55
C ARG A 46 17.59 22.31 -4.28
N ASN A 47 18.54 21.52 -3.77
CA ASN A 47 18.76 21.14 -2.37
C ASN A 47 19.27 19.69 -2.28
N HIS A 48 20.58 19.50 -2.15
CA HIS A 48 21.23 18.19 -2.06
C HIS A 48 20.77 17.29 -0.88
N LEU A 49 19.96 17.82 0.05
CA LEU A 49 19.35 17.04 1.13
C LEU A 49 17.94 16.56 0.78
N LEU A 50 17.19 17.33 -0.01
CA LEU A 50 15.82 17.02 -0.42
C LEU A 50 15.75 16.13 -1.64
N HIS A 51 16.88 15.94 -2.32
CA HIS A 51 16.96 15.07 -3.48
C HIS A 51 17.95 13.94 -3.22
N ASP A 52 17.53 12.71 -3.51
CA ASP A 52 18.41 11.55 -3.59
C ASP A 52 18.39 10.98 -5.02
N GLY A 53 19.48 10.31 -5.41
CA GLY A 53 19.62 9.76 -6.76
C GLY A 53 18.72 8.55 -7.05
N LYS A 54 17.95 8.07 -6.07
CA LYS A 54 17.16 6.84 -6.15
C LYS A 54 15.65 7.10 -6.29
N HIS A 55 15.13 8.13 -5.64
CA HIS A 55 13.70 8.45 -5.58
C HIS A 55 13.38 9.86 -6.09
N GLY A 56 14.39 10.65 -6.48
CA GLY A 56 14.21 12.04 -6.88
C GLY A 56 14.09 12.95 -5.66
N ILE A 57 13.04 12.81 -4.84
CA ILE A 57 12.89 13.49 -3.53
C ILE A 57 13.26 12.52 -2.40
N SER A 58 14.02 12.99 -1.42
CA SER A 58 14.46 12.20 -0.27
C SER A 58 13.30 11.76 0.62
N MET A 59 13.29 10.48 0.98
CA MET A 59 12.29 9.89 1.87
C MET A 59 12.38 10.43 3.31
N GLY A 60 11.24 10.60 3.97
CA GLY A 60 11.16 10.89 5.41
C GLY A 60 11.59 12.30 5.84
N ILE A 61 11.94 13.18 4.90
CA ILE A 61 12.33 14.57 5.20
C ILE A 61 11.10 15.46 5.23
N VAL A 62 10.88 16.12 6.37
CA VAL A 62 9.81 17.11 6.53
C VAL A 62 10.28 18.44 5.94
N ASP A 63 9.61 18.88 4.87
CA ASP A 63 9.89 20.16 4.23
C ASP A 63 8.59 20.87 3.84
N PRO A 64 8.27 22.04 4.43
CA PRO A 64 7.08 22.82 4.06
C PRO A 64 7.00 23.22 2.57
N ALA A 65 8.13 23.26 1.86
CA ALA A 65 8.16 23.54 0.43
C ALA A 65 7.77 22.33 -0.44
N CYS A 66 7.86 21.12 0.12
CA CYS A 66 7.61 19.87 -0.60
C CYS A 66 6.50 19.04 0.06
N ASP A 67 6.74 18.55 1.27
CA ASP A 67 5.82 17.74 2.05
C ASP A 67 6.12 17.87 3.56
N ASP A 68 5.19 18.46 4.30
CA ASP A 68 5.22 18.54 5.76
C ASP A 68 4.08 17.74 6.44
N ALA A 69 3.32 16.97 5.65
CA ALA A 69 2.11 16.26 6.03
C ALA A 69 1.01 17.12 6.71
N LYS A 70 1.06 18.46 6.56
CA LYS A 70 0.15 19.41 7.21
C LYS A 70 -0.47 20.40 6.24
N THR A 71 0.31 20.88 5.28
CA THR A 71 -0.07 21.93 4.34
C THR A 71 -0.24 21.37 2.92
N ASN A 72 -0.91 22.13 2.05
CA ASN A 72 -1.11 21.78 0.63
C ASN A 72 -1.76 20.39 0.40
N LEU A 73 -2.57 19.92 1.34
CA LEU A 73 -3.21 18.60 1.30
C LEU A 73 -4.29 18.47 0.22
N ALA A 74 -4.76 19.59 -0.33
CA ALA A 74 -5.89 19.67 -1.25
C ALA A 74 -5.78 18.78 -2.50
N ILE A 75 -4.56 18.47 -2.95
CA ILE A 75 -4.31 17.59 -4.10
C ILE A 75 -4.64 16.13 -3.78
N ASP A 76 -4.30 15.66 -2.57
CA ASP A 76 -4.55 14.28 -2.14
C ASP A 76 -5.89 14.14 -1.41
N TRP A 77 -6.34 15.22 -0.75
CA TRP A 77 -7.54 15.24 0.06
C TRP A 77 -8.12 16.65 0.20
N PHE A 78 -9.34 16.83 -0.32
CA PHE A 78 -10.07 18.09 -0.23
C PHE A 78 -11.16 18.07 0.85
N MET A 79 -10.91 17.44 2.00
CA MET A 79 -11.88 17.30 3.10
C MET A 79 -13.22 16.66 2.66
N ASN A 80 -13.22 15.85 1.60
CA ASN A 80 -14.44 15.25 1.09
C ASN A 80 -14.90 14.10 2.01
N PRO A 81 -16.09 14.17 2.64
CA PRO A 81 -16.60 13.10 3.49
C PRO A 81 -16.94 11.83 2.74
N GLU A 82 -17.12 11.86 1.42
CA GLU A 82 -17.39 10.68 0.57
C GLU A 82 -16.31 9.62 0.68
N ASN A 83 -15.06 10.02 0.88
CA ASN A 83 -13.95 9.08 0.95
C ASN A 83 -14.01 8.13 2.15
N TYR A 84 -14.80 8.46 3.17
CA TYR A 84 -14.93 7.66 4.39
C TYR A 84 -16.36 7.49 4.90
N THR A 85 -17.34 8.05 4.20
CA THR A 85 -18.76 7.98 4.57
C THR A 85 -19.52 7.10 3.58
N CYS A 86 -20.34 6.20 4.12
CA CYS A 86 -21.20 5.37 3.29
C CYS A 86 -22.43 6.14 2.82
N TYR A 87 -22.48 6.47 1.53
CA TYR A 87 -23.66 7.04 0.88
C TYR A 87 -24.48 6.01 0.08
N GLU A 88 -23.91 4.83 -0.18
CA GLU A 88 -24.59 3.77 -0.94
C GLU A 88 -25.48 2.86 -0.09
N ASN A 89 -26.29 2.05 -0.78
CA ASN A 89 -27.10 1.03 -0.13
C ASN A 89 -26.22 -0.12 0.43
N ARG A 90 -26.08 -0.15 1.75
CA ARG A 90 -25.33 -1.20 2.49
C ARG A 90 -25.75 -2.63 2.18
N ARG A 91 -26.96 -2.87 1.65
CA ARG A 91 -27.39 -4.21 1.23
C ARG A 91 -26.51 -4.79 0.12
N LEU A 92 -25.90 -3.94 -0.71
CA LEU A 92 -24.96 -4.36 -1.76
C LEU A 92 -23.67 -4.95 -1.19
N TYR A 93 -23.32 -4.54 0.04
CA TYR A 93 -22.08 -4.86 0.74
C TYR A 93 -22.23 -5.98 1.77
N LEU A 94 -23.31 -6.75 1.67
CA LEU A 94 -23.56 -7.86 2.58
C LEU A 94 -22.60 -9.02 2.28
N PRO A 95 -22.11 -9.71 3.33
CA PRO A 95 -21.28 -10.89 3.17
C PRO A 95 -22.00 -11.96 2.35
N LYS A 96 -21.33 -12.48 1.33
CA LYS A 96 -21.81 -13.62 0.55
C LYS A 96 -20.97 -14.85 0.91
N SER A 97 -21.60 -15.89 1.43
CA SER A 97 -20.91 -17.14 1.82
C SER A 97 -20.26 -17.88 0.65
N THR A 98 -20.70 -17.58 -0.57
CA THR A 98 -20.17 -18.14 -1.82
C THR A 98 -18.91 -17.44 -2.32
N VAL A 99 -18.52 -16.32 -1.70
CA VAL A 99 -17.34 -15.54 -2.08
C VAL A 99 -16.19 -15.85 -1.11
N HIS A 100 -15.07 -16.30 -1.65
CA HIS A 100 -13.85 -16.59 -0.91
C HIS A 100 -12.80 -15.50 -1.14
N PRO A 101 -11.89 -15.26 -0.16
CA PRO A 101 -10.77 -14.34 -0.34
C PRO A 101 -9.92 -14.71 -1.55
N ILE A 102 -9.50 -13.71 -2.32
CA ILE A 102 -8.54 -13.86 -3.41
C ILE A 102 -7.18 -13.44 -2.87
N HIS A 103 -6.18 -14.28 -3.12
CA HIS A 103 -4.79 -13.96 -2.91
C HIS A 103 -4.14 -13.71 -4.27
N SER A 104 -3.50 -12.56 -4.41
CA SER A 104 -2.78 -12.13 -5.62
C SER A 104 -1.46 -11.50 -5.21
N THR A 105 -0.44 -11.69 -6.04
CA THR A 105 0.92 -11.19 -5.77
C THR A 105 1.42 -10.49 -7.02
N ASP A 106 1.97 -9.30 -6.83
CA ASP A 106 2.68 -8.56 -7.88
C ASP A 106 4.18 -8.73 -7.68
N HIS A 107 4.91 -8.99 -8.77
CA HIS A 107 6.35 -9.13 -8.74
C HIS A 107 7.01 -7.81 -9.13
N ILE A 108 7.62 -7.15 -8.14
CA ILE A 108 8.33 -5.89 -8.30
C ILE A 108 9.82 -6.20 -8.45
N PRO A 109 10.53 -5.63 -9.45
CA PRO A 109 11.98 -5.80 -9.59
C PRO A 109 12.76 -5.35 -8.36
N PRO A 110 13.84 -6.05 -8.01
CA PRO A 110 14.76 -5.57 -6.98
C PRO A 110 15.33 -4.18 -7.28
N GLU A 111 15.49 -3.83 -8.56
CA GLU A 111 16.03 -2.56 -9.02
C GLU A 111 14.97 -1.44 -9.06
N TYR A 112 13.68 -1.80 -8.95
CA TYR A 112 12.61 -0.83 -8.99
C TYR A 112 12.65 0.07 -7.75
N SER A 113 12.53 1.36 -8.01
CA SER A 113 12.49 2.38 -6.99
C SER A 113 11.37 3.35 -7.34
N ALA A 114 10.39 3.47 -6.45
CA ALA A 114 9.28 4.39 -6.67
C ALA A 114 9.76 5.84 -6.47
N PRO A 115 9.48 6.75 -7.41
CA PRO A 115 9.83 8.15 -7.22
C PRO A 115 8.91 8.81 -6.18
N HIS A 116 9.46 9.78 -5.46
CA HIS A 116 8.69 10.63 -4.54
C HIS A 116 8.32 11.95 -5.22
N LYS A 117 7.08 12.40 -5.01
CA LYS A 117 6.58 13.68 -5.53
C LYS A 117 6.06 14.59 -4.43
N CYS A 118 6.39 15.88 -4.53
CA CYS A 118 5.98 16.91 -3.57
C CYS A 118 4.47 17.18 -3.64
N MET A 119 3.90 17.72 -2.56
CA MET A 119 2.45 17.93 -2.41
C MET A 119 1.81 18.80 -3.50
N ASN A 120 2.59 19.62 -4.22
CA ASN A 120 2.14 20.45 -5.33
C ASN A 120 2.00 19.69 -6.67
N GLU A 121 2.41 18.43 -6.72
CA GLU A 121 2.33 17.58 -7.91
C GLU A 121 1.19 16.55 -7.78
N SER A 122 0.45 16.34 -8.86
CA SER A 122 -0.53 15.26 -8.95
C SER A 122 0.16 13.91 -9.18
N ILE A 123 -0.47 12.86 -8.64
CA ILE A 123 -0.06 11.46 -8.82
C ILE A 123 -1.28 10.70 -9.30
N GLU A 124 -1.18 10.10 -10.48
CA GLU A 124 -2.23 9.27 -11.08
C GLU A 124 -1.80 7.80 -11.07
N TYR A 125 -2.75 6.91 -10.84
CA TYR A 125 -2.52 5.46 -10.82
C TYR A 125 -3.38 4.81 -11.92
N GLY A 126 -2.78 3.88 -12.65
CA GLY A 126 -3.49 3.12 -13.69
C GLY A 126 -4.47 2.08 -13.13
N GLU A 127 -4.34 1.73 -11.85
CA GLU A 127 -5.18 0.74 -11.18
C GLU A 127 -5.90 1.36 -9.98
N PRO A 128 -7.14 0.92 -9.66
CA PRO A 128 -7.87 1.38 -8.49
C PRO A 128 -7.19 1.02 -7.17
N ILE A 129 -6.32 0.03 -7.13
CA ILE A 129 -5.62 -0.37 -5.90
C ILE A 129 -4.15 -0.60 -6.26
N PRO A 130 -3.34 0.47 -6.36
CA PRO A 130 -1.92 0.31 -6.63
C PRO A 130 -1.24 -0.41 -5.46
N THR A 131 -0.33 -1.32 -5.77
CA THR A 131 0.50 -2.05 -4.79
C THR A 131 1.92 -1.50 -4.68
N PHE A 132 2.35 -0.74 -5.70
CA PHE A 132 3.58 0.05 -5.77
C PHE A 132 3.36 1.22 -6.74
N GLY A 133 4.30 2.17 -6.78
CA GLY A 133 4.21 3.33 -7.66
C GLY A 133 4.67 4.62 -6.98
N THR A 134 4.71 5.71 -7.76
CA THR A 134 5.02 7.06 -7.29
C THR A 134 4.15 7.46 -6.10
N HIS A 135 4.72 8.05 -5.07
CA HIS A 135 3.99 8.37 -3.84
C HIS A 135 4.60 9.55 -3.06
N ARG A 136 4.06 9.92 -1.89
CA ARG A 136 4.55 11.08 -1.11
C ARG A 136 5.79 10.74 -0.29
N PRO A 137 6.77 11.66 -0.11
CA PRO A 137 7.98 11.42 0.68
C PRO A 137 7.75 11.05 2.15
N LEU A 138 6.63 11.46 2.77
CA LEU A 138 6.28 11.05 4.14
C LEU A 138 5.20 9.95 4.13
N TRP A 139 5.38 8.90 4.92
CA TRP A 139 4.38 7.85 5.15
C TRP A 139 3.37 8.25 6.24
N ALA A 140 2.19 7.60 6.26
CA ALA A 140 1.26 7.79 7.37
C ALA A 140 1.81 7.11 8.63
N ILE A 141 1.58 7.71 9.81
CA ILE A 141 1.87 7.03 11.08
C ILE A 141 1.10 5.70 11.13
N TYR A 142 1.65 4.64 11.70
CA TYR A 142 0.92 3.37 11.78
C TYR A 142 -0.31 3.50 12.70
N GLY A 143 -1.46 2.99 12.26
CA GLY A 143 -2.70 3.04 13.03
C GLY A 143 -3.97 2.92 12.20
N GLU A 144 -5.09 3.25 12.83
CA GLU A 144 -6.42 3.32 12.20
C GLU A 144 -6.83 4.78 12.00
N TYR A 145 -7.35 5.08 10.83
CA TYR A 145 -7.67 6.43 10.38
C TYR A 145 -9.12 6.54 9.91
N THR A 146 -9.63 7.77 9.96
CA THR A 146 -10.85 8.14 9.25
C THR A 146 -10.61 8.15 7.75
N PHE A 147 -9.44 8.60 7.30
CA PHE A 147 -9.04 8.59 5.89
C PHE A 147 -7.51 8.70 5.78
N VAL A 148 -6.94 7.95 4.83
CA VAL A 148 -5.55 8.08 4.38
C VAL A 148 -5.56 8.01 2.85
N PRO A 149 -4.97 9.00 2.15
CA PRO A 149 -4.92 8.98 0.70
C PRO A 149 -3.93 7.92 0.18
N ILE A 150 -4.11 7.50 -1.08
CA ILE A 150 -3.36 6.41 -1.73
C ILE A 150 -1.86 6.58 -1.56
N GLN A 151 -1.39 7.78 -1.85
CA GLN A 151 0.02 8.18 -1.84
C GLN A 151 0.69 8.01 -0.47
N ARG A 152 -0.05 7.94 0.63
CA ARG A 152 0.51 7.79 1.99
C ARG A 152 0.58 6.32 2.39
N TRP A 153 -0.52 5.59 2.23
CA TRP A 153 -0.53 4.18 2.58
C TRP A 153 0.28 3.33 1.59
N LEU A 154 0.47 3.80 0.34
CA LEU A 154 1.38 3.18 -0.62
C LEU A 154 2.85 3.25 -0.16
N HIS A 155 3.27 4.38 0.43
CA HIS A 155 4.58 4.47 1.09
C HIS A 155 4.69 3.51 2.28
N ASN A 156 3.62 3.39 3.07
CA ASN A 156 3.61 2.40 4.15
C ASN A 156 3.81 0.97 3.62
N LEU A 157 3.23 0.62 2.46
CA LEU A 157 3.46 -0.68 1.82
C LEU A 157 4.94 -0.87 1.47
N GLU A 158 5.59 0.13 0.84
CA GLU A 158 7.03 0.09 0.55
C GLU A 158 7.88 -0.21 1.80
N HIS A 159 7.47 0.31 2.96
CA HIS A 159 8.13 0.08 4.24
C HIS A 159 7.72 -1.21 4.98
N GLY A 160 7.03 -2.11 4.27
CA GLY A 160 6.62 -3.42 4.77
C GLY A 160 5.48 -3.36 5.79
N ALA A 161 4.64 -2.32 5.71
CA ALA A 161 3.42 -2.27 6.50
C ALA A 161 2.32 -3.12 5.86
N VAL A 162 1.36 -3.53 6.69
CA VAL A 162 0.11 -4.11 6.20
C VAL A 162 -0.96 -3.02 6.10
N VAL A 163 -1.54 -2.86 4.92
CA VAL A 163 -2.63 -1.90 4.69
C VAL A 163 -3.94 -2.64 4.57
N MET A 164 -4.88 -2.31 5.46
CA MET A 164 -6.25 -2.80 5.42
C MET A 164 -7.16 -1.69 4.86
N LEU A 165 -7.63 -1.90 3.64
CA LEU A 165 -8.62 -1.06 2.98
C LEU A 165 -10.01 -1.69 3.16
N TYR A 166 -11.04 -0.88 3.40
CA TYR A 166 -12.41 -1.35 3.41
C TYR A 166 -13.38 -0.31 2.85
N HIS A 167 -14.41 -0.75 2.15
CA HIS A 167 -15.41 0.16 1.64
C HIS A 167 -16.19 0.76 2.82
N PRO A 168 -16.49 2.07 2.86
CA PRO A 168 -17.26 2.68 3.95
C PRO A 168 -18.61 2.00 4.24
N CYS A 169 -19.23 1.38 3.23
CA CYS A 169 -20.48 0.63 3.35
C CYS A 169 -20.33 -0.84 3.72
N ALA A 170 -19.11 -1.36 3.85
CA ALA A 170 -18.85 -2.76 4.20
C ALA A 170 -19.49 -3.16 5.53
N ASN A 171 -19.81 -4.44 5.67
CA ASN A 171 -20.42 -4.97 6.88
C ASN A 171 -19.53 -4.71 8.11
N LYS A 172 -20.04 -3.91 9.05
CA LYS A 172 -19.29 -3.47 10.24
C LYS A 172 -18.74 -4.64 11.07
N ASN A 173 -19.44 -5.77 11.16
CA ASN A 173 -18.98 -6.90 11.96
C ASN A 173 -17.74 -7.56 11.34
N GLN A 174 -17.71 -7.70 10.01
CA GLN A 174 -16.53 -8.21 9.30
C GLN A 174 -15.35 -7.24 9.37
N VAL A 175 -15.61 -5.96 9.14
CA VAL A 175 -14.58 -4.91 9.27
C VAL A 175 -13.99 -4.93 10.68
N ASN A 176 -14.82 -4.93 11.72
CA ASN A 176 -14.34 -4.95 13.11
C ASN A 176 -13.59 -6.23 13.46
N PHE A 177 -14.01 -7.38 12.93
CA PHE A 177 -13.30 -8.64 13.12
C PHE A 177 -11.89 -8.58 12.52
N LEU A 178 -11.75 -8.11 11.28
CA LEU A 178 -10.45 -7.97 10.61
C LEU A 178 -9.58 -6.88 11.25
N LYS A 179 -10.16 -5.75 11.65
CA LYS A 179 -9.45 -4.71 12.42
C LYS A 179 -8.82 -5.28 13.69
N LYS A 180 -9.56 -6.10 14.45
CA LYS A 180 -9.03 -6.75 15.65
C LYS A 180 -7.84 -7.66 15.33
N MET A 181 -7.96 -8.46 14.26
CA MET A 181 -6.91 -9.37 13.81
C MET A 181 -5.63 -8.63 13.40
N VAL A 182 -5.76 -7.61 12.53
CA VAL A 182 -4.63 -6.80 12.07
C VAL A 182 -3.92 -6.14 13.27
N LYS A 183 -4.69 -5.51 14.16
CA LYS A 183 -4.15 -4.84 15.36
C LYS A 183 -3.50 -5.79 16.36
N SER A 184 -3.97 -7.04 16.48
CA SER A 184 -3.40 -8.00 17.43
C SER A 184 -2.08 -8.61 16.97
N CYS A 185 -1.84 -8.65 15.66
CA CYS A 185 -0.73 -9.40 15.07
C CYS A 185 0.39 -8.51 14.53
N LEU A 186 0.07 -7.28 14.12
CA LEU A 186 0.96 -6.47 13.28
C LEU A 186 1.10 -5.06 13.85
N TYR A 187 2.33 -4.69 14.23
CA TYR A 187 2.62 -3.32 14.67
C TYR A 187 2.57 -2.32 13.51
N LYS A 188 3.20 -2.65 12.38
CA LYS A 188 3.19 -1.82 11.17
C LYS A 188 1.91 -2.03 10.37
N HIS A 189 0.86 -1.28 10.70
CA HIS A 189 -0.38 -1.33 9.95
C HIS A 189 -0.96 0.05 9.65
N VAL A 190 -1.69 0.16 8.55
CA VAL A 190 -2.60 1.26 8.26
C VAL A 190 -3.98 0.68 7.99
N ILE A 191 -4.99 1.18 8.68
CA ILE A 191 -6.38 0.78 8.48
C ILE A 191 -7.16 2.04 8.08
N THR A 192 -7.73 2.05 6.88
CA THR A 192 -8.49 3.21 6.37
C THR A 192 -9.68 2.76 5.52
N PRO A 193 -10.80 3.51 5.52
CA PRO A 193 -11.80 3.40 4.48
C PRO A 193 -11.23 3.67 3.09
N TYR A 194 -11.82 3.07 2.06
CA TYR A 194 -11.50 3.29 0.66
C TYR A 194 -12.73 3.06 -0.22
N ASP A 195 -13.22 4.14 -0.82
CA ASP A 195 -14.46 4.23 -1.62
C ASP A 195 -14.33 3.63 -3.02
N GLN A 196 -13.12 3.45 -3.55
CA GLN A 196 -12.91 2.80 -4.85
C GLN A 196 -13.01 1.27 -4.81
N LEU A 197 -13.25 0.66 -3.64
CA LEU A 197 -13.54 -0.78 -3.53
C LEU A 197 -14.98 -1.07 -3.99
N THR A 198 -15.16 -2.00 -4.91
CA THR A 198 -16.47 -2.27 -5.53
C THR A 198 -17.06 -3.60 -5.11
N VAL A 199 -18.31 -3.85 -5.51
CA VAL A 199 -18.99 -5.14 -5.28
C VAL A 199 -18.40 -6.27 -6.11
N GLU A 200 -17.58 -5.91 -7.09
CA GLU A 200 -16.96 -6.86 -7.98
C GLU A 200 -15.87 -7.63 -7.25
N ARG A 201 -15.80 -8.91 -7.59
CA ARG A 201 -14.97 -9.88 -6.88
C ARG A 201 -13.48 -9.51 -6.87
N VAL A 202 -13.02 -8.78 -7.88
CA VAL A 202 -11.61 -8.33 -8.02
C VAL A 202 -11.29 -7.20 -7.04
N ASN A 203 -12.25 -6.34 -6.75
CA ASN A 203 -12.11 -5.19 -5.85
C ASN A 203 -12.95 -5.39 -4.58
N SER A 204 -12.86 -6.58 -3.98
CA SER A 204 -13.63 -6.95 -2.79
C SER A 204 -13.63 -5.85 -1.75
N PHE A 205 -14.80 -5.57 -1.17
CA PHE A 205 -15.03 -4.45 -0.23
C PHE A 205 -14.17 -4.44 1.04
N ILE A 206 -13.32 -5.44 1.27
CA ILE A 206 -12.23 -5.40 2.25
C ILE A 206 -11.01 -6.01 1.57
N LYS A 207 -9.85 -5.34 1.62
CA LYS A 207 -8.59 -5.82 1.05
C LYS A 207 -7.46 -5.64 2.06
N LEU A 208 -6.60 -6.65 2.16
CA LEU A 208 -5.35 -6.61 2.91
C LEU A 208 -4.21 -6.61 1.89
N LEU A 209 -3.32 -5.63 2.01
CA LEU A 209 -2.14 -5.46 1.16
C LEU A 209 -0.89 -5.56 2.04
N SER A 210 0.12 -6.26 1.55
CA SER A 210 1.43 -6.39 2.18
C SER A 210 2.48 -6.63 1.12
N ILE A 211 3.70 -6.13 1.35
CA ILE A 211 4.87 -6.50 0.55
C ILE A 211 5.57 -7.68 1.24
N GLU A 212 5.71 -8.78 0.52
CA GLU A 212 6.62 -9.85 0.88
C GLU A 212 8.01 -9.50 0.33
N ILE A 213 8.90 -9.06 1.22
CA ILE A 213 10.31 -8.88 0.86
C ILE A 213 10.98 -10.24 1.10
N ASP A 214 11.37 -10.95 0.04
CA ASP A 214 12.11 -12.23 0.09
C ASP A 214 13.49 -12.14 0.78
N THR A 215 13.84 -10.97 1.34
CA THR A 215 15.05 -10.76 2.14
C THR A 215 14.69 -10.36 3.58
N PHE A 216 14.54 -11.36 4.45
CA PHE A 216 14.80 -11.21 5.88
C PHE A 216 16.31 -10.98 6.10
N PHE A 217 16.83 -9.81 5.73
CA PHE A 217 18.00 -9.26 6.41
C PHE A 217 17.47 -8.47 7.60
N ILE A 218 17.21 -9.18 8.70
CA ILE A 218 17.28 -8.54 10.02
C ILE A 218 18.76 -8.22 10.19
N PRO A 219 19.20 -6.94 10.17
CA PRO A 219 20.52 -6.66 10.69
C PRO A 219 20.47 -7.06 12.15
N LYS A 220 21.23 -8.09 12.52
CA LYS A 220 21.56 -8.30 13.93
C LYS A 220 22.10 -6.96 14.42
N ARG A 221 21.38 -6.31 15.34
CA ARG A 221 21.97 -5.20 16.10
C ARG A 221 23.25 -5.75 16.78
N PRO A 222 24.34 -4.97 16.80
CA PRO A 222 25.54 -5.33 17.56
C PRO A 222 25.21 -5.53 19.05
#